data_AF-A0A1Q3PQ17-F1
#
_entry.id   AF-A0A1Q3PQ17-F1
#
_cell.length_a   1.000
_cell.length_b   1.000
_cell.length_c   1.000
_cell.angle_alpha   90.00
_cell.angle_beta   90.00
_cell.angle_gamma   90.00
#
_symmetry.space_group_name_H-M   'P 1'
#
loop_
_entity.id
_entity.type
_entity.pdbx_description
1 polymer ?
#
loop_
_entity_poly.entity_id
_entity_poly.type
_entity_poly.pdbx_seq_one_letter_code
_entity_poly.pdbx_strand_id
1 'polypeptide(L)'
;MKAYLFLGLMAVSSLAVRAQQVSDVGLQNRYMQLMKGSEQSDFRRIELRSDIDTTWFRWKERGYSFGFVPAKTPMYTTVDGILSTPYMIQVRGNAEERNKKRWGYHVFEGYAKDDKSRITMLVNKHVEAERPVAELYYYSTVYNHDETAYNWFKIGSDVRQHSFMFGRDKALFYGSLKLTNALTLGAIGKEDVLATKPNGDDEQNAEKDAKYVNYKELKNGGDGTIFYDKDRDIVVIKIKGKWMKVAVEALPDGVTYDF
;
A
#
# COMPACT_ATOMS: atom_id res chain seq x y z
N MET A 1 -50.96 51.75 -49.20
CA MET A 1 -51.47 50.50 -48.60
C MET A 1 -50.29 49.54 -48.46
N LYS A 2 -49.99 49.12 -47.22
CA LYS A 2 -49.17 47.97 -46.76
C LYS A 2 -47.72 47.83 -47.26
N ALA A 3 -46.77 48.27 -46.43
CA ALA A 3 -45.38 47.80 -46.46
C ALA A 3 -44.63 47.96 -45.13
N TYR A 4 -45.21 47.60 -43.97
CA TYR A 4 -44.44 47.55 -42.70
C TYR A 4 -45.04 46.52 -41.75
N LEU A 5 -44.74 45.24 -41.95
CA LEU A 5 -45.09 44.20 -40.97
C LEU A 5 -44.16 42.99 -41.06
N PHE A 6 -42.85 43.19 -41.17
CA PHE A 6 -41.89 42.07 -41.20
C PHE A 6 -40.50 42.41 -40.63
N LEU A 7 -40.41 43.32 -39.66
CA LEU A 7 -39.17 43.62 -38.93
C LEU A 7 -39.26 43.42 -37.41
N GLY A 8 -40.43 43.01 -36.89
CA GLY A 8 -40.65 42.86 -35.45
C GLY A 8 -40.30 41.49 -34.85
N LEU A 9 -40.00 40.46 -35.67
CA LEU A 9 -39.87 39.08 -35.17
C LEU A 9 -38.44 38.50 -35.17
N MET A 10 -37.43 39.22 -35.66
CA MET A 10 -36.02 38.76 -35.60
C MET A 10 -35.21 39.40 -34.45
N ALA A 11 -35.80 40.31 -33.68
CA ALA A 11 -35.13 40.92 -32.52
C ALA A 11 -35.38 40.17 -31.20
N VAL A 12 -36.28 39.17 -31.17
CA VAL A 12 -36.66 38.46 -29.94
C VAL A 12 -35.92 37.12 -29.79
N SER A 13 -35.34 36.58 -30.86
CA SER A 13 -34.60 35.30 -30.82
C SER A 13 -33.14 35.44 -30.35
N SER A 14 -32.58 36.64 -30.26
CA SER A 14 -31.21 36.86 -29.75
C SER A 14 -31.13 37.02 -28.22
N LEU A 15 -32.27 37.19 -27.53
CA LEU A 15 -32.32 37.32 -26.07
C LEU A 15 -32.44 35.97 -25.34
N ALA A 16 -32.80 34.89 -26.04
CA ALA A 16 -32.97 33.57 -25.43
C ALA A 16 -31.67 32.74 -25.31
N VAL A 17 -30.55 33.17 -25.92
CA VAL A 17 -29.27 32.43 -25.89
C VAL A 17 -28.27 32.99 -24.86
N ARG A 18 -28.69 33.92 -24.00
CA ARG A 18 -27.84 34.46 -22.92
C ARG A 18 -28.21 33.98 -21.51
N ALA A 19 -29.20 33.09 -21.37
CA ALA A 19 -29.62 32.55 -20.07
C ALA A 19 -28.87 31.27 -19.62
N GLN A 20 -27.87 30.82 -20.38
CA GLN A 20 -26.97 29.72 -19.98
C GLN A 20 -25.52 30.19 -19.73
N GLN A 21 -25.33 31.48 -19.44
CA GLN A 21 -24.09 31.89 -18.77
C GLN A 21 -24.28 31.64 -17.28
N VAL A 22 -24.06 30.39 -16.87
CA VAL A 22 -23.89 30.03 -15.47
C VAL A 22 -22.74 30.90 -14.94
N SER A 23 -23.12 31.88 -14.14
CA SER A 23 -22.23 32.76 -13.42
C SER A 23 -21.53 31.97 -12.32
N ASP A 24 -20.39 31.36 -12.66
CA ASP A 24 -19.43 30.84 -11.67
C ASP A 24 -17.97 30.85 -12.16
N VAL A 25 -17.68 31.66 -13.20
CA VAL A 25 -16.33 31.80 -13.77
C VAL A 25 -15.32 32.31 -12.72
N GLY A 26 -15.79 33.05 -11.70
CA GLY A 26 -14.94 33.51 -10.59
C GLY A 26 -14.56 32.42 -9.59
N LEU A 27 -15.43 31.44 -9.35
CA LEU A 27 -15.19 30.32 -8.42
C LEU A 27 -14.32 29.23 -9.06
N GLN A 28 -14.43 29.00 -10.38
CA GLN A 28 -13.53 28.08 -11.10
C GLN A 28 -12.06 28.50 -11.00
N ASN A 29 -11.78 29.80 -10.92
CA ASN A 29 -10.42 30.35 -10.85
C ASN A 29 -9.69 30.03 -9.52
N ARG A 30 -10.41 29.75 -8.43
CA ARG A 30 -9.77 29.53 -7.13
C ARG A 30 -9.15 28.14 -6.98
N TYR A 31 -9.86 27.10 -7.44
CA TYR A 31 -9.49 25.70 -7.19
C TYR A 31 -8.89 24.99 -8.41
N MET A 32 -9.10 25.54 -9.61
CA MET A 32 -8.45 25.10 -10.85
C MET A 32 -7.73 26.29 -11.48
N GLN A 33 -6.41 26.33 -11.32
CA GLN A 33 -5.59 27.46 -11.78
C GLN A 33 -4.75 27.07 -12.98
N LEU A 34 -4.86 27.86 -14.06
CA LEU A 34 -3.99 27.73 -15.21
C LEU A 34 -2.75 28.63 -15.01
N MET A 35 -1.65 28.02 -14.58
CA MET A 35 -0.39 28.68 -14.25
C MET A 35 0.57 28.69 -15.45
N LYS A 36 1.42 29.72 -15.55
CA LYS A 36 2.57 29.65 -16.47
C LYS A 36 3.53 28.53 -16.05
N GLY A 37 4.08 27.81 -17.02
CA GLY A 37 5.02 26.71 -16.78
C GLY A 37 6.37 27.22 -16.27
N SER A 38 6.88 28.31 -16.85
CA SER A 38 8.04 29.05 -16.35
C SER A 38 7.86 30.55 -16.66
N GLU A 39 8.68 31.40 -16.04
CA GLU A 39 8.62 32.86 -16.25
C GLU A 39 8.81 33.27 -17.71
N GLN A 40 9.58 32.47 -18.46
CA GLN A 40 9.97 32.72 -19.85
C GLN A 40 9.15 31.90 -20.87
N SER A 41 8.14 31.16 -20.42
CA SER A 41 7.36 30.24 -21.28
C SER A 41 5.91 30.69 -21.43
N ASP A 42 5.40 30.62 -22.66
CA ASP A 42 3.97 30.78 -22.95
C ASP A 42 3.16 29.52 -22.63
N PHE A 43 3.83 28.38 -22.40
CA PHE A 43 3.17 27.14 -22.01
C PHE A 43 2.63 27.22 -20.59
N ARG A 44 1.51 26.55 -20.36
CA ARG A 44 0.79 26.59 -19.09
C ARG A 44 0.59 25.21 -18.51
N ARG A 45 0.46 25.14 -17.19
CA ARG A 45 0.09 23.93 -16.43
C ARG A 45 -1.17 24.20 -15.63
N ILE A 46 -1.93 23.15 -15.33
CA ILE A 46 -3.08 23.24 -14.44
C ILE A 46 -2.64 22.85 -13.03
N GLU A 47 -3.13 23.58 -12.03
CA GLU A 47 -3.00 23.23 -10.63
C GLU A 47 -4.38 23.12 -9.98
N LEU A 48 -4.63 21.97 -9.35
CA LEU A 48 -5.83 21.69 -8.58
C LEU A 48 -5.54 21.89 -7.10
N ARG A 49 -6.42 22.60 -6.39
CA ARG A 49 -6.27 22.91 -4.96
C ARG A 49 -7.58 22.66 -4.22
N SER A 50 -7.46 22.45 -2.91
CA SER A 50 -8.56 22.36 -1.97
C SER A 50 -8.24 23.19 -0.73
N ASP A 51 -9.27 23.73 -0.07
CA ASP A 51 -9.11 24.51 1.16
C ASP A 51 -8.97 23.58 2.38
N ILE A 52 -8.46 24.14 3.48
CA ILE A 52 -8.52 23.51 4.80
C ILE A 52 -9.83 23.97 5.47
N ASP A 53 -10.71 23.01 5.79
CA ASP A 53 -11.96 23.26 6.50
C ASP A 53 -12.12 22.24 7.64
N THR A 54 -11.95 22.68 8.88
CA THR A 54 -12.10 21.82 10.08
C THR A 54 -13.53 21.35 10.32
N THR A 55 -14.52 21.97 9.65
CA THR A 55 -15.95 21.65 9.78
C THR A 55 -16.43 20.65 8.73
N TRP A 56 -15.58 20.25 7.78
CA TRP A 56 -15.94 19.26 6.75
C TRP A 56 -16.46 17.97 7.38
N PHE A 57 -17.71 17.62 7.08
CA PHE A 57 -18.43 16.56 7.79
C PHE A 57 -17.73 15.20 7.72
N ARG A 58 -16.98 14.94 6.63
CA ARG A 58 -16.23 13.69 6.45
C ARG A 58 -15.10 13.53 7.45
N TRP A 59 -14.64 14.57 8.15
CA TRP A 59 -13.71 14.37 9.27
C TRP A 59 -14.28 13.48 10.40
N LYS A 60 -15.61 13.33 10.46
CA LYS A 60 -16.25 12.35 11.37
C LYS A 60 -16.13 10.91 10.87
N GLU A 61 -15.91 10.73 9.57
CA GLU A 61 -15.69 9.43 8.93
C GLU A 61 -14.23 9.01 9.13
N ARG A 62 -14.04 7.80 9.66
CA ARG A 62 -12.73 7.26 10.00
C ARG A 62 -11.75 7.25 8.82
N GLY A 63 -12.21 6.90 7.62
CA GLY A 63 -11.39 6.84 6.42
C GLY A 63 -10.74 8.17 6.04
N TYR A 64 -11.37 9.28 6.44
CA TYR A 64 -10.93 10.64 6.12
C TYR A 64 -10.15 11.28 7.26
N SER A 65 -10.43 10.99 8.53
CA SER A 65 -9.71 11.63 9.66
C SER A 65 -8.53 10.85 10.22
N PHE A 66 -8.51 9.51 10.12
CA PHE A 66 -7.45 8.73 10.73
C PHE A 66 -6.08 9.12 10.14
N GLY A 67 -5.10 9.53 10.97
CA GLY A 67 -3.78 9.95 10.49
C GLY A 67 -3.73 11.30 9.76
N PHE A 68 -4.80 12.08 9.75
CA PHE A 68 -4.82 13.43 9.22
C PHE A 68 -5.04 14.45 10.34
N VAL A 69 -4.50 15.66 10.18
CA VAL A 69 -4.74 16.77 11.10
C VAL A 69 -5.72 17.72 10.40
N PRO A 70 -7.01 17.77 10.78
CA PRO A 70 -8.03 18.56 10.07
C PRO A 70 -7.69 20.04 9.95
N ALA A 71 -6.96 20.60 10.93
CA ALA A 71 -6.53 22.00 10.91
C ALA A 71 -5.34 22.29 9.96
N LYS A 72 -4.74 21.27 9.35
CA LYS A 72 -3.56 21.38 8.47
C LYS A 72 -3.73 20.68 7.12
N THR A 73 -4.74 19.84 6.98
CA THR A 73 -4.95 18.99 5.81
C THR A 73 -6.05 19.59 4.94
N PRO A 74 -5.78 19.89 3.65
CA PRO A 74 -6.86 20.25 2.73
C PRO A 74 -7.93 19.16 2.67
N MET A 75 -9.19 19.55 2.43
CA MET A 75 -10.25 18.57 2.14
C MET A 75 -9.87 17.75 0.90
N TYR A 76 -10.37 16.53 0.82
CA TYR A 76 -10.06 15.65 -0.30
C TYR A 76 -10.66 16.21 -1.59
N THR A 77 -9.90 16.17 -2.69
CA THR A 77 -10.40 16.43 -4.04
C THR A 77 -10.81 15.11 -4.68
N THR A 78 -12.05 15.02 -5.17
CA THR A 78 -12.57 13.85 -5.86
C THR A 78 -12.48 14.01 -7.37
N VAL A 79 -12.23 12.90 -8.07
CA VAL A 79 -12.37 12.79 -9.52
C VAL A 79 -13.45 11.75 -9.77
N ASP A 80 -14.65 12.21 -10.12
CA ASP A 80 -15.82 11.35 -10.34
C ASP A 80 -15.82 10.80 -11.77
N GLY A 81 -14.79 10.03 -12.11
CA GLY A 81 -14.57 9.46 -13.44
C GLY A 81 -13.29 8.65 -13.54
N ILE A 82 -13.02 8.11 -14.73
CA ILE A 82 -11.79 7.36 -15.00
C ILE A 82 -10.64 8.34 -15.20
N LEU A 83 -9.60 8.22 -14.37
CA LEU A 83 -8.32 8.88 -14.61
C LEU A 83 -7.41 7.95 -15.43
N SER A 84 -7.26 8.25 -16.72
CA SER A 84 -6.33 7.55 -17.62
C SER A 84 -5.30 8.52 -18.17
N THR A 85 -4.02 8.19 -18.06
CA THR A 85 -2.92 9.01 -18.55
C THR A 85 -1.81 8.12 -19.09
N PRO A 86 -1.20 8.44 -20.25
CA PRO A 86 0.01 7.77 -20.71
C PRO A 86 1.27 8.26 -19.98
N TYR A 87 1.13 9.23 -19.07
CA TYR A 87 2.23 9.85 -18.33
C TYR A 87 2.26 9.43 -16.86
N MET A 88 3.40 9.68 -16.21
CA MET A 88 3.66 9.32 -14.83
C MET A 88 2.75 10.08 -13.84
N ILE A 89 2.14 9.35 -12.91
CA ILE A 89 1.57 9.91 -11.68
C ILE A 89 2.67 9.89 -10.61
N GLN A 90 3.01 11.05 -10.04
CA GLN A 90 4.05 11.18 -9.02
C GLN A 90 3.45 11.52 -7.65
N VAL A 91 3.83 10.74 -6.63
CA VAL A 91 3.40 10.96 -5.24
C VAL A 91 4.62 11.29 -4.39
N ARG A 92 4.90 12.59 -4.22
CA ARG A 92 6.08 13.10 -3.50
C ARG A 92 5.77 13.37 -2.04
N GLY A 93 6.74 13.08 -1.16
CA GLY A 93 6.64 13.37 0.27
C GLY A 93 8.02 13.61 0.84
N ASN A 94 8.32 14.84 1.19
CA ASN A 94 9.50 15.22 1.97
C ASN A 94 9.07 16.22 3.06
N ALA A 95 9.98 16.56 3.96
CA ALA A 95 9.69 17.40 5.12
C ALA A 95 9.23 18.82 4.76
N GLU A 96 9.59 19.29 3.55
CA GLU A 96 9.36 20.65 3.05
C GLU A 96 8.05 20.78 2.26
N GLU A 97 7.36 19.66 1.96
CA GLU A 97 6.08 19.70 1.25
C GLU A 97 4.97 20.31 2.12
N ARG A 98 4.28 21.31 1.57
CA ARG A 98 3.22 22.09 2.26
C ARG A 98 2.00 21.22 2.66
N ASN A 99 1.72 20.17 1.90
CA ASN A 99 0.60 19.25 2.09
C ASN A 99 1.13 17.84 2.39
N LYS A 100 1.72 17.68 3.56
CA LYS A 100 2.39 16.44 4.00
C LYS A 100 1.47 15.23 3.82
N LYS A 101 2.04 14.11 3.35
CA LYS A 101 1.39 12.80 3.38
C LYS A 101 0.98 12.46 4.81
N ARG A 102 -0.10 11.68 4.98
CA ARG A 102 -0.64 11.13 6.24
C ARG A 102 0.43 10.90 7.31
N TRP A 103 1.57 10.30 6.93
CA TRP A 103 2.77 10.19 7.78
C TRP A 103 4.11 10.33 7.03
N GLY A 104 4.14 11.01 5.88
CA GLY A 104 5.37 11.21 5.08
C GLY A 104 5.79 10.06 4.16
N TYR A 105 5.34 8.82 4.40
CA TYR A 105 5.77 7.63 3.67
C TYR A 105 4.71 6.98 2.75
N HIS A 106 3.43 7.37 2.82
CA HIS A 106 2.35 6.76 2.02
C HIS A 106 2.43 7.11 0.52
N VAL A 107 2.33 6.13 -0.36
CA VAL A 107 2.31 6.31 -1.83
C VAL A 107 0.93 6.07 -2.41
N PHE A 108 0.25 5.02 -1.94
CA PHE A 108 -1.04 4.59 -2.49
C PHE A 108 -1.88 3.92 -1.42
N GLU A 109 -3.19 4.18 -1.44
CA GLU A 109 -4.19 3.51 -0.63
C GLU A 109 -5.40 3.14 -1.50
N GLY A 110 -5.78 1.86 -1.49
CA GLY A 110 -6.95 1.35 -2.20
C GLY A 110 -7.89 0.61 -1.25
N TYR A 111 -9.11 1.09 -1.11
CA TYR A 111 -10.11 0.55 -0.18
C TYR A 111 -10.98 -0.51 -0.85
N ALA A 112 -11.33 -1.55 -0.10
CA ALA A 112 -12.32 -2.54 -0.53
C ALA A 112 -13.72 -1.91 -0.63
N LYS A 113 -14.64 -2.61 -1.31
CA LYS A 113 -16.02 -2.15 -1.53
C LYS A 113 -16.75 -1.76 -0.23
N ASP A 114 -16.42 -2.40 0.88
CA ASP A 114 -17.03 -2.16 2.19
C ASP A 114 -16.34 -1.09 3.03
N ASP A 115 -15.26 -0.48 2.50
CA ASP A 115 -14.41 0.52 3.17
C ASP A 115 -13.71 0.00 4.46
N LYS A 116 -13.62 -1.32 4.64
CA LYS A 116 -13.04 -1.89 5.85
C LYS A 116 -11.63 -2.44 5.67
N SER A 117 -11.33 -2.99 4.49
CA SER A 117 -10.01 -3.52 4.14
C SER A 117 -9.31 -2.59 3.15
N ARG A 118 -7.98 -2.57 3.16
CA ARG A 118 -7.24 -1.59 2.36
C ARG A 118 -5.85 -2.04 1.94
N ILE A 119 -5.56 -1.95 0.65
CA ILE A 119 -4.20 -2.07 0.11
C ILE A 119 -3.45 -0.79 0.45
N THR A 120 -2.27 -0.90 1.04
CA THR A 120 -1.45 0.23 1.43
C THR A 120 -0.04 0.05 0.90
N MET A 121 0.47 1.05 0.17
CA MET A 121 1.86 1.11 -0.27
C MET A 121 2.60 2.23 0.43
N LEU A 122 3.69 1.89 1.12
CA LEU A 122 4.55 2.82 1.82
C LEU A 122 5.97 2.77 1.26
N VAL A 123 6.70 3.88 1.36
CA VAL A 123 8.12 3.95 1.02
C VAL A 123 8.89 4.62 2.13
N ASN A 124 9.98 3.99 2.55
CA ASN A 124 10.92 4.46 3.56
C ASN A 124 10.24 4.72 4.92
N LYS A 125 9.22 3.94 5.29
CA LYS A 125 8.68 3.96 6.66
C LYS A 125 9.69 3.34 7.62
N HIS A 126 10.25 2.18 7.26
CA HIS A 126 11.27 1.49 8.04
C HIS A 126 12.59 1.34 7.26
N VAL A 127 13.63 0.94 8.00
CA VAL A 127 14.92 0.49 7.48
C VAL A 127 15.11 -0.94 7.97
N GLU A 128 15.25 -1.88 7.04
CA GLU A 128 15.47 -3.30 7.33
C GLU A 128 16.69 -3.78 6.55
N ALA A 129 17.51 -4.64 7.17
CA ALA A 129 18.78 -5.10 6.59
C ALA A 129 19.61 -3.94 6.00
N GLU A 130 19.77 -2.87 6.79
CA GLU A 130 20.54 -1.66 6.46
C GLU A 130 19.99 -0.82 5.30
N ARG A 131 18.79 -1.13 4.78
CA ARG A 131 18.20 -0.44 3.63
C ARG A 131 16.78 0.04 3.91
N PRO A 132 16.38 1.23 3.43
CA PRO A 132 14.99 1.67 3.53
C PRO A 132 14.10 0.76 2.69
N VAL A 133 12.91 0.43 3.21
CA VAL A 133 11.99 -0.51 2.57
C VAL A 133 10.82 0.19 1.88
N ALA A 134 10.41 -0.38 0.75
CA ALA A 134 9.08 -0.16 0.20
C ALA A 134 8.18 -1.31 0.64
N GLU A 135 7.06 -0.98 1.28
CA GLU A 135 6.13 -1.94 1.84
C GLU A 135 4.83 -1.93 1.04
N LEU A 136 4.28 -3.12 0.78
CA LEU A 136 2.96 -3.29 0.19
C LEU A 136 2.24 -4.42 0.91
N TYR A 137 1.11 -4.10 1.52
CA TYR A 137 0.31 -5.06 2.27
C TYR A 137 -1.19 -4.75 2.16
N TYR A 138 -2.01 -5.74 2.51
CA TYR A 138 -3.47 -5.63 2.50
C TYR A 138 -4.01 -5.70 3.93
N TYR A 139 -4.39 -4.56 4.50
CA TYR A 139 -5.01 -4.50 5.83
C TYR A 139 -6.42 -5.11 5.80
N SER A 140 -6.73 -5.82 6.88
CA SER A 140 -8.04 -6.29 7.29
C SER A 140 -8.83 -5.17 7.96
N THR A 141 -9.97 -5.53 8.55
CA THR A 141 -10.88 -4.63 9.25
C THR A 141 -10.38 -4.26 10.67
N VAL A 142 -9.43 -5.04 11.19
CA VAL A 142 -8.78 -4.82 12.49
C VAL A 142 -7.57 -3.91 12.32
N TYR A 143 -7.43 -2.92 13.20
CA TYR A 143 -6.35 -1.94 13.15
C TYR A 143 -5.43 -2.13 14.34
N ASN A 144 -4.54 -3.09 14.19
CA ASN A 144 -3.39 -3.31 15.04
C ASN A 144 -2.26 -3.83 14.14
N HIS A 145 -1.14 -4.25 14.74
CA HIS A 145 -0.03 -4.82 13.98
C HIS A 145 0.00 -6.35 14.03
N ASP A 146 -1.06 -7.01 14.53
CA ASP A 146 -1.11 -8.47 14.64
C ASP A 146 -1.39 -9.19 13.30
N GLU A 147 -1.15 -10.51 13.21
CA GLU A 147 -1.38 -11.28 11.98
C GLU A 147 -2.83 -11.15 11.46
N THR A 148 -3.82 -11.00 12.34
CA THR A 148 -5.25 -10.91 11.98
C THR A 148 -5.63 -9.56 11.38
N ALA A 149 -4.80 -8.53 11.59
CA ALA A 149 -4.92 -7.26 10.89
C ALA A 149 -4.50 -7.33 9.42
N TYR A 150 -3.95 -8.43 8.92
CA TYR A 150 -3.52 -8.53 7.52
C TYR A 150 -4.28 -9.63 6.76
N ASN A 151 -4.80 -9.26 5.60
CA ASN A 151 -5.40 -10.17 4.64
C ASN A 151 -4.34 -10.71 3.65
N TRP A 152 -4.72 -11.70 2.85
CA TRP A 152 -3.90 -12.20 1.75
C TRP A 152 -3.76 -11.17 0.62
N PHE A 153 -2.53 -10.78 0.31
CA PHE A 153 -2.16 -10.06 -0.90
C PHE A 153 -1.72 -11.08 -1.97
N LYS A 154 -2.45 -11.16 -3.08
CA LYS A 154 -2.21 -12.16 -4.13
C LYS A 154 -1.49 -11.54 -5.32
N ILE A 155 -0.42 -12.20 -5.78
CA ILE A 155 0.38 -11.78 -6.93
C ILE A 155 0.27 -12.84 -8.02
N GLY A 156 -0.15 -12.44 -9.23
CA GLY A 156 0.01 -13.21 -10.47
C GLY A 156 -1.29 -13.58 -11.22
N SER A 157 -2.38 -13.94 -10.53
CA SER A 157 -3.65 -14.33 -11.19
C SER A 157 -4.85 -14.03 -10.30
N ASP A 158 -6.01 -13.81 -10.89
CA ASP A 158 -7.32 -13.74 -10.23
C ASP A 158 -7.96 -15.13 -10.00
N VAL A 159 -7.45 -16.20 -10.62
CA VAL A 159 -8.00 -17.56 -10.51
C VAL A 159 -7.66 -18.20 -9.16
N ARG A 160 -8.66 -18.73 -8.45
CA ARG A 160 -8.49 -19.38 -7.13
C ARG A 160 -7.47 -20.51 -7.20
N GLN A 161 -6.61 -20.64 -6.18
CA GLN A 161 -5.57 -21.68 -6.11
C GLN A 161 -4.58 -21.67 -7.29
N HIS A 162 -4.43 -20.52 -7.94
CA HIS A 162 -3.32 -20.25 -8.85
C HIS A 162 -2.58 -19.01 -8.33
N SER A 163 -1.25 -18.99 -8.51
CA SER A 163 -0.34 -17.93 -8.08
C SER A 163 0.03 -17.91 -6.60
N PHE A 164 0.49 -16.77 -6.08
CA PHE A 164 1.19 -16.68 -4.81
C PHE A 164 0.50 -15.69 -3.88
N MET A 165 0.22 -16.10 -2.64
CA MET A 165 -0.41 -15.26 -1.62
C MET A 165 0.60 -14.90 -0.54
N PHE A 166 0.59 -13.65 -0.10
CA PHE A 166 1.46 -13.10 0.94
C PHE A 166 0.59 -12.47 2.02
N GLY A 167 0.78 -12.87 3.26
CA GLY A 167 0.21 -12.23 4.46
C GLY A 167 1.33 -11.63 5.32
N ARG A 168 1.05 -11.30 6.58
CA ARG A 168 2.07 -10.75 7.49
C ARG A 168 3.22 -11.74 7.75
N ASP A 169 2.88 -12.94 8.21
CA ASP A 169 3.85 -13.94 8.68
C ASP A 169 3.98 -15.14 7.73
N LYS A 170 3.19 -15.17 6.64
CA LYS A 170 2.98 -16.37 5.81
C LYS A 170 2.96 -16.05 4.34
N ALA A 171 3.45 -17.00 3.55
CA ALA A 171 3.28 -17.02 2.12
C ALA A 171 2.82 -18.40 1.65
N LEU A 172 1.84 -18.44 0.74
CA LEU A 172 1.29 -19.66 0.16
C LEU A 172 1.55 -19.66 -1.35
N PHE A 173 2.23 -20.71 -1.81
CA PHE A 173 2.64 -20.85 -3.20
C PHE A 173 1.80 -21.95 -3.87
N TYR A 174 0.85 -21.57 -4.73
CA TYR A 174 0.02 -22.52 -5.49
C TYR A 174 0.59 -22.84 -6.88
N GLY A 175 1.88 -22.59 -7.11
CA GLY A 175 2.54 -22.82 -8.39
C GLY A 175 3.90 -23.49 -8.23
N SER A 176 4.56 -23.77 -9.36
CA SER A 176 5.95 -24.23 -9.35
C SER A 176 6.87 -23.11 -8.88
N LEU A 177 7.69 -23.39 -7.86
CA LEU A 177 8.73 -22.51 -7.38
C LEU A 177 10.09 -23.03 -7.87
N LYS A 178 10.75 -22.28 -8.74
CA LYS A 178 12.13 -22.54 -9.15
C LYS A 178 13.04 -21.50 -8.52
N LEU A 179 13.93 -21.94 -7.62
CA LEU A 179 14.98 -21.12 -7.04
C LEU A 179 16.26 -21.29 -7.87
N THR A 180 16.75 -20.23 -8.49
CA THR A 180 17.96 -20.26 -9.35
C THR A 180 19.24 -19.92 -8.60
N ASN A 181 19.12 -19.56 -7.32
CA ASN A 181 20.22 -19.17 -6.44
C ASN A 181 20.16 -20.01 -5.14
N ALA A 182 21.09 -19.75 -4.22
CA ALA A 182 21.13 -20.39 -2.92
C ALA A 182 19.82 -20.18 -2.13
N LEU A 183 19.39 -21.24 -1.44
CA LEU A 183 18.34 -21.21 -0.43
C LEU A 183 18.99 -21.46 0.92
N THR A 184 18.89 -20.49 1.82
CA THR A 184 19.34 -20.63 3.19
C THR A 184 18.14 -20.92 4.07
N LEU A 185 18.20 -22.02 4.84
CA LEU A 185 17.19 -22.32 5.84
C LEU A 185 17.33 -21.35 7.03
N GLY A 186 16.21 -21.01 7.68
CA GLY A 186 16.26 -20.28 8.93
C GLY A 186 17.11 -21.03 9.95
N ALA A 187 18.17 -20.39 10.44
CA ALA A 187 19.01 -20.87 11.53
C ALA A 187 18.32 -20.54 12.85
N ILE A 188 17.64 -21.52 13.43
CA ILE A 188 16.77 -21.32 14.61
C ILE A 188 17.33 -22.15 15.76
N GLY A 189 17.75 -21.47 16.82
CA GLY A 189 18.14 -22.05 18.11
C GLY A 189 17.12 -21.74 19.20
N LYS A 190 17.42 -22.16 20.43
CA LYS A 190 16.56 -21.96 21.59
C LYS A 190 16.22 -20.48 21.85
N GLU A 191 17.14 -19.57 21.59
CA GLU A 191 17.01 -18.13 21.79
C GLU A 191 16.20 -17.42 20.71
N ASP A 192 15.95 -18.07 19.57
CA ASP A 192 15.16 -17.55 18.45
C ASP A 192 13.68 -17.94 18.55
N VAL A 193 13.31 -18.62 19.64
CA VAL A 193 11.97 -19.16 19.88
C VAL A 193 11.44 -18.61 21.18
N LEU A 194 10.24 -18.02 21.13
CA LEU A 194 9.52 -17.54 22.31
C LEU A 194 8.17 -18.24 22.38
N ALA A 195 7.90 -19.01 23.44
CA ALA A 195 6.68 -19.81 23.54
C ALA A 195 5.40 -19.01 23.80
N THR A 196 5.55 -17.79 24.34
CA THR A 196 4.44 -16.92 24.76
C THR A 196 4.45 -15.66 23.93
N LYS A 197 3.29 -15.24 23.42
CA LYS A 197 3.17 -13.99 22.68
C LYS A 197 3.55 -12.81 23.60
N PRO A 198 4.42 -11.88 23.16
CA PRO A 198 4.67 -10.65 23.90
C PRO A 198 3.37 -9.85 24.10
N ASN A 199 3.24 -9.19 25.24
CA ASN A 199 2.13 -8.27 25.46
C ASN A 199 2.38 -6.94 24.74
N GLY A 200 1.31 -6.33 24.24
CA GLY A 200 1.36 -5.00 23.64
C GLY A 200 1.32 -5.04 22.11
N ASP A 201 1.84 -3.98 21.50
CA ASP A 201 1.84 -3.81 20.05
C ASP A 201 2.99 -4.59 19.40
N ASP A 202 2.69 -5.31 18.32
CA ASP A 202 3.66 -6.21 17.67
C ASP A 202 4.80 -5.42 16.99
N GLU A 203 4.52 -4.23 16.45
CA GLU A 203 5.55 -3.33 15.86
C GLU A 203 6.56 -2.87 16.92
N GLN A 204 6.07 -2.45 18.10
CA GLN A 204 6.95 -2.03 19.21
C GLN A 204 7.78 -3.19 19.78
N ASN A 205 7.32 -4.43 19.61
CA ASN A 205 7.97 -5.65 20.10
C ASN A 205 8.52 -6.53 18.97
N ALA A 206 8.78 -5.97 17.79
CA ALA A 206 9.01 -6.72 16.54
C ALA A 206 10.00 -7.89 16.71
N GLU A 207 11.14 -7.67 17.37
CA GLU A 207 12.15 -8.73 17.60
C GLU A 207 11.61 -9.90 18.43
N LYS A 208 10.81 -9.63 19.46
CA LYS A 208 10.23 -10.67 20.32
C LYS A 208 9.04 -11.34 19.63
N ASP A 209 8.24 -10.59 18.88
CA ASP A 209 7.13 -11.15 18.10
C ASP A 209 7.66 -12.09 17.02
N ALA A 210 8.75 -11.74 16.32
CA ALA A 210 9.40 -12.62 15.34
C ALA A 210 9.82 -13.97 15.95
N LYS A 211 10.32 -13.98 17.19
CA LYS A 211 10.63 -15.24 17.92
C LYS A 211 9.38 -16.04 18.27
N TYR A 212 8.28 -15.37 18.56
CA TYR A 212 6.98 -16.02 18.77
C TYR A 212 6.42 -16.61 17.47
N VAL A 213 6.64 -15.94 16.32
CA VAL A 213 6.32 -16.48 15.00
C VAL A 213 7.08 -17.77 14.74
N ASN A 214 8.39 -17.82 14.99
CA ASN A 214 9.18 -19.06 14.88
C ASN A 214 8.59 -20.20 15.72
N TYR A 215 8.23 -19.92 16.99
CA TYR A 215 7.58 -20.91 17.85
C TYR A 215 6.26 -21.42 17.26
N LYS A 216 5.38 -20.50 16.85
CA LYS A 216 4.07 -20.80 16.27
C LYS A 216 4.21 -21.68 15.03
N GLU A 217 5.11 -21.34 14.12
CA GLU A 217 5.30 -22.06 12.86
C GLU A 217 6.01 -23.40 13.03
N LEU A 218 6.98 -23.53 13.96
CA LEU A 218 7.57 -24.83 14.28
C LEU A 218 6.55 -25.76 14.98
N LYS A 219 5.78 -25.23 15.94
CA LYS A 219 4.78 -26.02 16.66
C LYS A 219 3.68 -26.53 15.74
N ASN A 220 3.13 -25.63 14.91
CA ASN A 220 1.98 -25.91 14.05
C ASN A 220 2.38 -26.42 12.65
N GLY A 221 3.66 -26.35 12.30
CA GLY A 221 4.18 -26.82 11.03
C GLY A 221 3.84 -28.28 10.77
N GLY A 222 3.42 -28.59 9.55
CA GLY A 222 3.07 -29.94 9.12
C GLY A 222 4.30 -30.79 8.80
N ASP A 223 4.05 -32.01 8.36
CA ASP A 223 5.09 -32.85 7.76
C ASP A 223 5.73 -32.12 6.56
N GLY A 224 7.06 -32.21 6.45
CA GLY A 224 7.85 -31.48 5.47
C GLY A 224 8.33 -30.10 5.92
N THR A 225 8.02 -29.66 7.15
CA THR A 225 8.65 -28.46 7.72
C THR A 225 10.14 -28.71 7.94
N ILE A 226 11.02 -27.82 7.46
CA ILE A 226 12.48 -27.95 7.53
C ILE A 226 13.09 -26.66 8.10
N PHE A 227 14.10 -26.78 8.95
CA PHE A 227 14.94 -25.66 9.39
C PHE A 227 16.36 -26.13 9.75
N TYR A 228 17.28 -25.20 9.97
CA TYR A 228 18.62 -25.49 10.49
C TYR A 228 18.64 -25.24 12.00
N ASP A 229 18.85 -26.30 12.80
CA ASP A 229 19.05 -26.20 14.24
C ASP A 229 20.50 -25.79 14.52
N LYS A 230 20.70 -24.50 14.77
CA LYS A 230 22.02 -23.91 14.99
C LYS A 230 22.62 -24.26 16.35
N ASP A 231 21.84 -24.77 17.30
CA ASP A 231 22.36 -25.21 18.60
C ASP A 231 23.07 -26.58 18.48
N ARG A 232 22.81 -27.31 17.40
CA ARG A 232 23.28 -28.69 17.18
C ARG A 232 23.97 -28.90 15.83
N ASP A 233 24.04 -27.87 15.00
CA ASP A 233 24.58 -27.90 13.65
C ASP A 233 23.98 -29.00 12.76
N ILE A 234 22.64 -29.09 12.73
CA ILE A 234 21.92 -30.07 11.91
C ILE A 234 20.75 -29.46 11.16
N VAL A 235 20.44 -30.03 9.99
CA VAL A 235 19.17 -29.81 9.31
C VAL A 235 18.12 -30.76 9.88
N VAL A 236 16.96 -30.23 10.24
CA VAL A 236 15.87 -30.98 10.86
C VAL A 236 14.63 -30.90 9.96
N ILE A 237 13.94 -32.02 9.79
CA ILE A 237 12.68 -32.14 9.04
C ILE A 237 11.60 -32.81 9.89
N LYS A 238 10.34 -32.38 9.76
CA LYS A 238 9.18 -33.04 10.39
C LYS A 238 8.62 -34.14 9.50
N ILE A 239 8.55 -35.37 10.01
CA ILE A 239 8.04 -36.55 9.30
C ILE A 239 7.08 -37.31 10.21
N LYS A 240 5.82 -37.49 9.78
CA LYS A 240 4.75 -38.15 10.54
C LYS A 240 4.62 -37.58 11.96
N GLY A 241 4.68 -36.24 12.07
CA GLY A 241 4.59 -35.49 13.32
C GLY A 241 5.84 -35.50 14.20
N LYS A 242 6.93 -36.20 13.81
CA LYS A 242 8.17 -36.28 14.58
C LYS A 242 9.29 -35.49 13.90
N TRP A 243 10.09 -34.78 14.69
CA TRP A 243 11.30 -34.12 14.20
C TRP A 243 12.41 -35.16 14.01
N MET A 244 13.04 -35.14 12.83
CA MET A 244 14.11 -36.05 12.45
C MET A 244 15.27 -35.25 11.85
N LYS A 245 16.49 -35.71 12.08
CA LYS A 245 17.68 -35.18 11.41
C LYS A 245 17.65 -35.59 9.93
N VAL A 246 17.94 -34.65 9.04
CA VAL A 246 18.27 -34.96 7.65
C VAL A 246 19.69 -35.52 7.61
N ALA A 247 19.83 -36.75 7.11
CA ALA A 247 21.13 -37.36 6.91
C ALA A 247 21.83 -36.69 5.71
N VAL A 248 23.05 -36.21 5.93
CA VAL A 248 23.92 -35.66 4.91
C VAL A 248 25.26 -36.38 4.97
N GLU A 249 25.93 -36.49 3.83
CA GLU A 249 27.29 -37.01 3.73
C GLU A 249 28.27 -35.86 3.60
N ALA A 250 29.50 -36.07 4.04
CA ALA A 250 30.58 -35.13 3.75
C ALA A 250 30.76 -35.00 2.23
N LEU A 251 31.32 -33.87 1.81
CA LEU A 251 31.74 -33.72 0.41
C LEU A 251 32.78 -34.80 0.06
N PRO A 252 32.82 -35.27 -1.19
CA PRO A 252 33.84 -36.21 -1.63
C PRO A 252 35.26 -35.66 -1.40
N ASP A 253 36.23 -36.55 -1.19
CA ASP A 253 37.64 -36.17 -1.03
C ASP A 253 38.11 -35.30 -2.20
N GLY A 254 38.78 -34.19 -1.88
CA GLY A 254 39.28 -33.23 -2.87
C GLY A 254 38.24 -32.24 -3.39
N VAL A 255 36.99 -32.29 -2.93
CA VAL A 255 35.96 -31.28 -3.25
C VAL A 255 35.87 -30.26 -2.11
N THR A 256 36.29 -29.02 -2.38
CA THR A 256 36.14 -27.87 -1.47
C THR A 256 35.49 -26.70 -2.20
N TYR A 257 34.88 -25.79 -1.44
CA TYR A 257 34.33 -24.55 -1.94
C TYR A 257 35.09 -23.40 -1.28
N ASP A 258 35.84 -22.62 -2.07
CA ASP A 258 36.78 -21.60 -1.57
C ASP A 258 36.18 -20.18 -1.47
N PHE A 259 34.85 -20.07 -1.60
CA PHE A 259 34.12 -18.79 -1.54
C PHE A 259 33.67 -18.42 -0.13
#